data_AF-A0A7S3BZV1-F1
#
_entry.id   AF-A0A7S3BZV1-F1
#
_cell.length_a   1.000
_cell.length_b   1.000
_cell.length_c   1.000
_cell.angle_alpha   90.00
_cell.angle_beta   90.00
_cell.angle_gamma   90.00
#
_symmetry.space_group_name_H-M   'P 1'
#
loop_
_entity.id
_entity.type
_entity.pdbx_description
1 polymer ?
#
loop_
_entity_poly.entity_id
_entity_poly.type
_entity_poly.pdbx_seq_one_letter_code
_entity_poly.pdbx_strand_id
1 'polypeptide(L)'
;MLWLAVMPEASAARDAVHALDMLTLEYRAPFPLSLVLSRASVFKYQLLFRHLLACHHVQRELRGAWQAQQRSRWGEAQRALMMTCSSGLQRMLHFWRSYEHYVSFE
;
A
#
# COMPACT_ATOMS: atom_id res chain seq x y z
N MET A 1 4.58 33.11 -11.05
CA MET A 1 3.14 32.92 -10.72
C MET A 1 2.50 31.67 -11.37
N LEU A 2 3.23 30.76 -12.02
CA LEU A 2 2.69 29.49 -12.55
C LEU A 2 3.15 28.23 -11.77
N TRP A 3 3.98 28.39 -10.74
CA TRP A 3 4.51 27.29 -9.92
C TRP A 3 3.53 26.76 -8.85
N LEU A 4 2.39 27.41 -8.61
CA LEU A 4 1.42 27.00 -7.58
C LEU A 4 0.39 25.97 -8.05
N ALA A 5 0.25 25.73 -9.37
CA ALA A 5 -0.77 24.81 -9.90
C ALA A 5 -0.33 23.34 -9.96
N VAL A 6 0.97 23.05 -9.82
CA VAL A 6 1.52 21.67 -9.94
C VAL A 6 1.59 20.94 -8.59
N MET A 7 1.29 21.61 -7.48
CA MET A 7 1.36 21.03 -6.12
C MET A 7 0.05 20.44 -5.50
N PRO A 8 -1.14 20.39 -6.14
CA PRO A 8 -2.33 19.83 -5.47
C PRO A 8 -2.38 18.30 -5.46
N GLU A 9 -1.62 17.60 -6.31
CA GLU A 9 -1.60 16.13 -6.34
C GLU A 9 -0.87 15.55 -5.12
N ALA A 10 0.19 16.23 -4.67
CA ALA A 10 0.97 15.79 -3.51
C ALA A 10 0.22 15.97 -2.17
N SER A 11 -0.66 16.97 -2.06
CA SER A 11 -1.52 17.11 -0.87
C SER A 11 -2.62 16.05 -0.89
N ALA A 12 -3.29 15.83 -2.02
CA ALA A 12 -4.34 14.82 -2.15
C ALA A 12 -3.82 13.39 -1.87
N ALA A 13 -2.61 13.06 -2.30
CA ALA A 13 -1.98 11.78 -1.98
C ALA A 13 -1.69 11.63 -0.47
N ARG A 14 -1.24 12.70 0.20
CA ARG A 14 -1.08 12.70 1.67
C ARG A 14 -2.41 12.53 2.39
N ASP A 15 -3.46 13.18 1.90
CA ASP A 15 -4.80 13.08 2.46
C ASP A 15 -5.37 11.67 2.28
N ALA A 16 -5.08 11.01 1.15
CA ALA A 16 -5.45 9.61 0.92
C ALA A 16 -4.71 8.64 1.85
N VAL A 17 -3.42 8.85 2.10
CA VAL A 17 -2.65 8.06 3.07
C VAL A 17 -3.18 8.27 4.49
N HIS A 18 -3.49 9.52 4.86
CA HIS A 18 -4.13 9.82 6.15
C HIS A 18 -5.52 9.20 6.27
N ALA A 19 -6.33 9.21 5.21
CA ALA A 19 -7.65 8.57 5.21
C ALA A 19 -7.54 7.05 5.38
N LEU A 20 -6.55 6.41 4.76
CA LEU A 20 -6.27 4.98 4.92
C LEU A 20 -5.84 4.64 6.35
N ASP A 21 -5.02 5.48 6.99
CA ASP A 21 -4.59 5.31 8.39
C ASP A 21 -5.72 5.51 9.41
N MET A 22 -6.75 6.29 9.05
CA MET A 22 -7.93 6.54 9.88
C MET A 22 -9.00 5.44 9.78
N LEU A 23 -8.88 4.49 8.85
CA LEU A 23 -9.84 3.38 8.73
C LEU A 23 -9.70 2.42 9.91
N THR A 24 -10.63 2.50 10.86
CA THR A 24 -10.76 1.56 11.97
C THR A 24 -11.97 0.66 11.78
N LEU A 25 -11.77 -0.66 11.90
CA LEU A 25 -12.86 -1.62 11.87
C LEU A 25 -13.47 -1.73 13.28
N GLU A 26 -14.62 -1.12 13.51
CA GLU A 26 -15.33 -1.27 14.78
C GLU A 26 -16.26 -2.48 14.73
N TYR A 27 -15.91 -3.53 15.48
CA TYR A 27 -16.77 -4.71 15.62
C TYR A 27 -17.58 -4.63 16.91
N ARG A 28 -18.90 -4.45 16.80
CA ARG A 28 -19.82 -4.44 17.95
C ARG A 28 -20.42 -5.84 18.13
N ALA A 29 -19.76 -6.65 18.96
CA ALA A 29 -20.21 -8.01 19.27
C ALA A 29 -21.47 -7.98 20.16
N PRO A 30 -22.61 -8.55 19.72
CA PRO A 30 -23.73 -8.80 20.62
C PRO A 30 -23.40 -9.93 21.59
N PHE A 31 -24.07 -9.93 22.76
CA PHE A 31 -24.05 -11.07 23.67
C PHE A 31 -24.56 -12.32 22.93
N PRO A 32 -23.91 -13.51 22.99
CA PRO A 32 -22.83 -13.97 23.88
C PRO A 32 -21.40 -13.90 23.28
N LEU A 33 -21.25 -13.43 22.04
CA LEU A 33 -19.95 -13.37 21.34
C LEU A 33 -18.94 -12.44 22.00
N SER A 34 -19.43 -11.47 22.80
CA SER A 34 -18.59 -10.61 23.65
C SER A 34 -17.77 -11.37 24.69
N LEU A 35 -18.13 -12.61 25.02
CA LEU A 35 -17.39 -13.45 25.97
C LEU A 35 -16.12 -14.06 25.34
N VAL A 36 -16.18 -14.37 24.04
CA VAL A 36 -15.07 -14.95 23.26
C VAL A 36 -14.21 -13.85 22.63
N LEU A 37 -14.85 -12.80 22.11
CA LEU A 37 -14.20 -11.66 21.49
C LEU A 37 -14.07 -10.52 22.50
N SER A 38 -13.00 -10.56 23.28
CA SER A 38 -12.63 -9.48 24.19
C SER A 38 -12.30 -8.18 23.43
N ARG A 39 -12.47 -7.02 24.07
CA ARG A 39 -12.04 -5.72 23.51
C ARG A 39 -10.56 -5.68 23.18
N ALA A 40 -9.72 -6.37 23.95
CA ALA A 40 -8.29 -6.48 23.71
C ALA A 40 -7.98 -7.26 22.42
N SER A 41 -8.73 -8.32 22.13
CA SER A 41 -8.60 -9.07 20.87
C SER A 41 -9.03 -8.21 19.68
N VAL A 42 -10.13 -7.47 19.80
CA VAL A 42 -10.62 -6.56 18.74
C VAL A 42 -9.57 -5.50 18.42
N PHE A 43 -8.93 -4.88 19.42
CA PHE A 43 -7.87 -3.89 19.19
C PHE A 43 -6.64 -4.48 18.48
N LYS A 44 -6.25 -5.72 18.81
CA LYS A 44 -5.17 -6.42 18.09
C LYS A 44 -5.51 -6.63 16.61
N TYR A 45 -6.73 -7.06 16.31
CA TYR A 45 -7.19 -7.21 14.93
C TYR A 45 -7.30 -5.87 14.20
N GLN A 46 -7.70 -4.79 14.88
CA GLN A 46 -7.70 -3.44 14.31
C GLN A 46 -6.30 -2.99 13.90
N LEU A 47 -5.29 -3.24 14.77
CA LEU A 47 -3.91 -2.92 14.45
C LEU A 47 -3.38 -3.74 13.26
N LEU A 48 -3.71 -5.03 13.22
CA LEU A 48 -3.34 -5.93 12.13
C LEU A 48 -3.96 -5.48 10.80
N PHE A 49 -5.26 -5.13 10.81
CA PHE A 49 -5.96 -4.60 9.65
C PHE A 49 -5.31 -3.33 9.11
N ARG A 50 -4.98 -2.37 9.99
CA ARG A 50 -4.32 -1.13 9.60
C ARG A 50 -2.98 -1.40 8.92
N HIS A 51 -2.18 -2.31 9.48
CA HIS A 51 -0.90 -2.69 8.88
C HIS A 51 -1.08 -3.33 7.50
N LEU A 52 -1.99 -4.30 7.38
CA LEU A 52 -2.26 -4.98 6.11
C LEU A 52 -2.77 -4.01 5.03
N LEU A 53 -3.62 -3.06 5.42
CA LEU A 53 -4.19 -2.06 4.52
C LEU A 53 -3.12 -1.08 4.00
N ALA A 54 -2.21 -0.63 4.87
CA ALA A 54 -1.06 0.18 4.46
C ALA A 54 -0.15 -0.60 3.50
N CYS A 55 0.10 -1.88 3.80
CA CYS A 55 0.93 -2.75 2.96
C CYS A 55 0.30 -2.97 1.57
N HIS A 56 -1.01 -3.21 1.53
CA HIS A 56 -1.78 -3.35 0.28
C HIS A 56 -1.79 -2.06 -0.56
N HIS A 57 -1.84 -0.88 0.07
CA HIS A 57 -1.73 0.38 -0.66
C HIS A 57 -0.37 0.51 -1.36
N VAL A 58 0.73 0.28 -0.64
CA VAL A 58 2.09 0.31 -1.20
C VAL A 58 2.25 -0.71 -2.32
N GLN A 59 1.70 -1.92 -2.16
CA GLN A 59 1.67 -2.93 -3.21
C GLN A 59 0.99 -2.41 -4.49
N ARG A 60 -0.15 -1.73 -4.36
CA ARG A 60 -0.91 -1.17 -5.48
C ARG A 60 -0.10 -0.11 -6.23
N GLU A 61 0.55 0.78 -5.49
CA GLU A 61 1.43 1.81 -6.04
C GLU A 61 2.62 1.20 -6.80
N LEU A 62 3.30 0.20 -6.21
CA LEU A 62 4.41 -0.49 -6.87
C LEU A 62 3.98 -1.20 -8.17
N ARG A 63 2.82 -1.87 -8.15
CA ARG A 63 2.27 -2.52 -9.36
C ARG A 63 1.90 -1.48 -10.41
N GLY A 64 1.32 -0.34 -10.01
CA GLY A 64 1.00 0.78 -10.90
C GLY A 64 2.25 1.36 -11.57
N ALA A 65 3.29 1.64 -10.79
CA ALA A 65 4.58 2.13 -11.29
C ALA A 65 5.24 1.15 -12.27
N TRP A 66 5.20 -0.16 -11.97
CA TRP A 66 5.72 -1.18 -12.88
C TRP A 66 4.94 -1.25 -14.20
N GLN A 67 3.61 -1.21 -14.16
CA GLN A 67 2.80 -1.21 -15.37
C GLN A 67 3.01 0.05 -16.22
N ALA A 68 3.14 1.22 -15.59
CA ALA A 68 3.46 2.47 -16.27
C ALA A 68 4.84 2.38 -16.96
N GLN A 69 5.82 1.80 -16.26
CA GLN A 69 7.15 1.56 -16.80
C GLN A 69 7.11 0.60 -18.02
N GLN A 70 6.31 -0.48 -17.98
CA GLN A 70 6.19 -1.43 -19.09
C GLN A 70 5.45 -0.87 -20.31
N ARG A 71 4.42 -0.05 -20.10
CA ARG A 71 3.63 0.54 -21.19
C ARG A 71 4.37 1.66 -21.93
N SER A 72 5.33 2.28 -21.26
CA SER A 72 6.05 3.40 -21.83
C SER A 72 7.17 2.95 -22.78
N ARG A 73 7.10 3.39 -24.03
CA ARG A 73 8.13 3.18 -25.05
C ARG A 73 9.14 4.32 -24.99
N TRP A 74 10.10 4.23 -24.07
CA TRP A 74 11.13 5.24 -23.90
C TRP A 74 12.24 5.14 -24.96
N GLY A 75 12.82 6.30 -25.33
CA GLY A 75 13.97 6.39 -26.23
C GLY A 75 15.27 5.84 -25.61
N GLU A 76 16.29 5.64 -26.44
CA GLU A 76 17.55 4.97 -26.06
C GLU A 76 18.30 5.61 -24.88
N ALA A 77 18.25 6.94 -24.74
CA ALA A 77 18.87 7.65 -23.61
C ALA A 77 18.19 7.32 -22.26
N GLN A 78 16.88 7.10 -22.25
CA GLN A 78 16.12 6.77 -21.03
C GLN A 78 16.17 5.28 -20.69
N ARG A 79 16.56 4.41 -21.62
CA ARG A 79 16.72 2.97 -21.35
C ARG A 79 17.75 2.71 -20.26
N ALA A 80 18.89 3.43 -20.27
CA ALA A 80 19.95 3.23 -19.28
C ALA A 80 19.51 3.58 -17.84
N LEU A 81 18.85 4.72 -17.65
CA LEU A 81 18.25 5.13 -16.37
C LEU A 81 17.12 4.20 -15.94
N MET A 82 16.39 3.62 -16.89
CA MET A 82 15.31 2.68 -16.59
C MET A 82 15.82 1.33 -16.12
N MET A 83 17.00 0.86 -16.57
CA MET A 83 17.58 -0.38 -16.06
C MET A 83 17.85 -0.32 -14.56
N THR A 84 18.32 0.83 -14.04
CA THR A 84 18.53 1.01 -12.60
C THR A 84 17.21 1.13 -11.84
N CYS A 85 16.26 1.95 -12.31
CA CYS A 85 14.94 2.07 -11.67
C CYS A 85 14.13 0.76 -11.69
N SER A 86 14.15 0.03 -12.81
CA SER A 86 13.45 -1.24 -12.98
C SER A 86 13.99 -2.33 -12.06
N SER A 87 15.31 -2.38 -11.83
CA SER A 87 15.91 -3.35 -10.92
C SER A 87 15.47 -3.14 -9.45
N GLY A 88 15.30 -1.88 -9.03
CA GLY A 88 14.78 -1.53 -7.70
C GLY A 88 13.31 -1.95 -7.54
N LEU A 89 12.47 -1.60 -8.52
CA LEU A 89 11.05 -2.00 -8.54
C LEU A 89 10.89 -3.54 -8.54
N GLN A 90 11.71 -4.25 -9.31
CA GLN A 90 11.68 -5.71 -9.38
C GLN A 90 12.03 -6.35 -8.03
N ARG A 91 13.03 -5.84 -7.31
CA ARG A 91 13.38 -6.34 -5.97
C ARG A 91 12.24 -6.15 -4.98
N MET A 92 11.62 -4.97 -4.97
CA MET A 92 10.51 -4.70 -4.06
C MET A 92 9.25 -5.53 -4.41
N LEU A 93 8.96 -5.73 -5.69
CA LEU A 93 7.87 -6.61 -6.13
C LEU A 93 8.12 -8.07 -5.76
N HIS A 94 9.36 -8.55 -5.89
CA HIS A 94 9.75 -9.89 -5.48
C HIS A 94 9.60 -10.08 -3.97
N PHE A 95 10.05 -9.10 -3.16
CA PHE A 95 9.83 -9.10 -1.73
C PHE A 95 8.34 -9.16 -1.37
N TRP A 96 7.52 -8.34 -2.02
CA TRP A 96 6.07 -8.37 -1.80
C TRP A 96 5.46 -9.74 -2.09
N ARG A 97 5.84 -10.37 -3.22
CA ARG A 97 5.36 -11.73 -3.55
C ARG A 97 5.76 -12.75 -2.48
N SER A 98 6.97 -12.63 -1.93
CA SER A 98 7.42 -13.46 -0.81
C SER A 98 6.61 -13.22 0.45
N TYR A 99 6.27 -11.96 0.74
CA TYR A 99 5.46 -11.58 1.90
C TYR A 99 4.01 -12.08 1.78
N GLU A 100 3.39 -11.92 0.61
CA GLU A 100 2.02 -12.39 0.34
C GLU A 100 1.91 -13.91 0.51
N HIS A 101 2.92 -14.63 0.05
CA HIS A 101 3.00 -16.08 0.25
C HIS A 101 3.13 -16.45 1.72
N TYR A 102 3.99 -15.74 2.46
CA TYR A 102 4.18 -15.95 3.90
C TYR A 102 2.87 -15.75 4.69
N VAL A 103 2.18 -14.62 4.47
CA VAL A 103 0.92 -14.29 5.16
C VAL A 103 -0.23 -15.25 4.80
N SER A 104 -0.21 -15.84 3.62
CA SER A 104 -1.27 -16.76 3.18
C SER A 104 -1.07 -18.21 3.63
N PHE A 105 0.17 -18.57 4.00
CA PHE A 105 0.56 -19.96 4.29
C PHE A 105 0.80 -20.22 5.78
N GLU A 106 1.11 -19.20 6.57
CA GLU A 106 0.98 -19.22 8.05
C GLU A 106 -0.43 -18.83 8.49
#